data_AF-A0A955VG36-F1
#
_entry.id   AF-A0A955VG36-F1
#
_cell.length_a   1.000
_cell.length_b   1.000
_cell.length_c   1.000
_cell.angle_alpha   90.00
_cell.angle_beta   90.00
_cell.angle_gamma   90.00
#
_symmetry.space_group_name_H-M   'P 1'
#
loop_
_entity.id
_entity.type
_entity.pdbx_description
1 polymer ?
#
loop_
_entity_poly.entity_id
_entity_poly.type
_entity_poly.pdbx_seq_one_letter_code
_entity_poly.pdbx_strand_id
1 'polypeptide(L)'
;MNPAGPEARPDPDALLARVQAADDRAGRARLKIFFGFAPGVGKTYAMLESARRLVAEGADLVVGCVETHGRRETEALTEGLEVLPRLRVDYRGTALEELDLDGLLARRPAIVLVDELAHTNPRGLRHEKRWQDVLDLLDAGIDVHTTLNVQHVESLNDVVAQIAHVRVRETVPDRLLERADDIVLVDLPPDALLARLHEGKVYLPDQAQHAIEHFFKRGNLLALRELALRVTADHVDEDVRAYRETHAIRATWPTAERLLVYVDPSPASERLVR
;
A
#
# COMPACT_ATOMS: atom_id res chain seq x y z
N MET A 1 -52.13 8.43 -17.02
CA MET A 1 -51.12 8.08 -18.03
C MET A 1 -50.21 9.28 -18.19
N ASN A 2 -48.97 9.19 -17.70
CA ASN A 2 -47.95 10.23 -17.85
C ASN A 2 -46.84 9.62 -18.73
N PRO A 3 -46.38 10.30 -19.81
CA PRO A 3 -45.55 9.67 -20.82
C PRO A 3 -44.13 9.49 -20.30
N ALA A 4 -43.52 8.35 -20.63
CA ALA A 4 -42.10 8.12 -20.41
C ALA A 4 -41.30 9.25 -21.09
N GLY A 5 -40.55 10.03 -20.29
CA GLY A 5 -39.58 10.99 -20.81
C GLY A 5 -38.49 10.24 -21.61
N PRO A 6 -37.87 10.89 -22.60
CA PRO A 6 -36.94 10.22 -23.49
C PRO A 6 -35.79 9.64 -22.68
N GLU A 7 -35.51 8.35 -22.87
CA GLU A 7 -34.26 7.73 -22.42
C GLU A 7 -33.11 8.63 -22.89
N ALA A 8 -32.52 9.36 -21.94
CA ALA A 8 -31.44 10.29 -22.21
C ALA A 8 -30.30 9.47 -22.82
N ARG A 9 -30.11 9.62 -24.13
CA ARG A 9 -29.03 8.98 -24.88
C ARG A 9 -27.73 9.31 -24.16
N PRO A 10 -26.93 8.30 -23.74
CA PRO A 10 -25.67 8.57 -23.06
C PRO A 10 -24.79 9.47 -23.93
N ASP A 11 -24.18 10.47 -23.29
CA ASP A 11 -23.33 11.46 -23.95
C ASP A 11 -22.17 10.74 -24.69
N PRO A 12 -22.06 10.88 -26.02
CA PRO A 12 -21.01 10.25 -26.80
C PRO A 12 -19.60 10.59 -26.32
N ASP A 13 -19.39 11.81 -25.82
CA ASP A 13 -18.08 12.25 -25.31
C ASP A 13 -17.77 11.55 -23.98
N ALA A 14 -18.78 11.34 -23.13
CA ALA A 14 -18.63 10.55 -21.91
C ALA A 14 -18.39 9.05 -22.20
N LEU A 15 -18.98 8.51 -23.27
CA LEU A 15 -18.70 7.12 -23.70
C LEU A 15 -17.30 6.98 -24.28
N LEU A 16 -16.84 7.94 -25.09
CA LEU A 16 -15.49 7.95 -25.65
C LEU A 16 -14.43 8.10 -24.55
N ALA A 17 -14.64 9.02 -23.61
CA ALA A 17 -13.78 9.20 -22.44
C ALA A 17 -13.70 7.93 -21.57
N ARG A 18 -14.81 7.18 -21.46
CA ARG A 18 -14.84 5.89 -20.75
C ARG A 18 -14.02 4.81 -21.46
N VAL A 19 -14.13 4.71 -22.78
CA VAL A 19 -13.34 3.74 -23.56
C VAL A 19 -11.85 4.09 -23.48
N GLN A 20 -11.51 5.38 -23.63
CA GLN A 20 -10.14 5.86 -23.47
C GLN A 20 -9.58 5.59 -22.07
N ALA A 21 -10.34 5.91 -21.01
CA ALA A 21 -9.91 5.64 -19.64
C ALA A 21 -9.78 4.13 -19.33
N ALA A 22 -10.62 3.28 -19.92
CA ALA A 22 -10.52 1.83 -19.80
C ALA A 22 -9.32 1.26 -20.56
N ASP A 23 -9.06 1.75 -21.77
CA ASP A 23 -7.91 1.37 -22.60
C ASP A 23 -6.58 1.83 -21.97
N ASP A 24 -6.54 3.06 -21.43
CA ASP A 24 -5.39 3.60 -20.70
C ASP A 24 -5.10 2.78 -19.43
N ARG A 25 -6.14 2.31 -18.73
CA ARG A 25 -5.99 1.47 -17.53
C ARG A 25 -5.59 0.03 -17.87
N ALA A 26 -5.97 -0.48 -19.05
CA ALA A 26 -5.60 -1.82 -19.52
C ALA A 26 -4.15 -1.92 -20.02
N GLY A 27 -3.55 -0.80 -20.47
CA GLY A 27 -2.16 -0.73 -20.93
C GLY A 27 -1.15 -0.27 -19.88
N ARG A 28 -1.62 0.20 -18.71
CA ARG A 28 -0.75 0.72 -17.63
C ARG A 28 -0.32 -0.39 -16.69
N ALA A 29 0.94 -0.34 -16.26
CA ALA A 29 1.43 -1.18 -15.17
C ALA A 29 0.61 -0.98 -13.89
N ARG A 30 0.40 -2.07 -13.17
CA ARG A 30 -0.43 -2.13 -11.97
C ARG A 30 0.40 -2.06 -10.70
N LEU A 31 -0.07 -1.29 -9.74
CA LEU A 31 0.48 -1.24 -8.39
C LEU A 31 -0.44 -1.98 -7.42
N LYS A 32 0.07 -3.05 -6.79
CA LYS A 32 -0.62 -3.78 -5.73
C LYS A 32 0.07 -3.57 -4.39
N ILE A 33 -0.68 -3.11 -3.40
CA ILE A 33 -0.16 -2.82 -2.06
C ILE A 33 -0.73 -3.83 -1.06
N PHE A 34 0.15 -4.60 -0.41
CA PHE A 34 -0.17 -5.37 0.78
C PHE A 34 -0.07 -4.42 1.98
N PHE A 35 -1.22 -3.96 2.43
CA PHE A 35 -1.35 -2.90 3.43
C PHE A 35 -1.63 -3.49 4.81
N GLY A 36 -1.06 -2.92 5.86
CA GLY A 36 -1.29 -3.40 7.22
C GLY A 36 -1.12 -2.32 8.27
N PHE A 37 -1.59 -2.57 9.48
CA PHE A 37 -1.55 -1.56 10.53
C PHE A 37 -0.21 -1.50 11.29
N ALA A 38 0.59 -2.57 11.23
CA ALA A 38 1.83 -2.68 12.00
C ALA A 38 2.84 -3.66 11.36
N PRO A 39 4.14 -3.57 11.71
CA PRO A 39 5.09 -4.64 11.48
C PRO A 39 4.64 -5.95 12.15
N GLY A 40 4.89 -7.08 11.50
CA GLY A 40 4.59 -8.41 12.05
C GLY A 40 3.19 -8.97 11.76
N VAL A 41 2.29 -8.20 11.14
CA VAL A 41 0.94 -8.67 10.74
C VAL A 41 0.95 -9.67 9.58
N GLY A 42 2.06 -9.79 8.85
CA GLY A 42 2.24 -10.80 7.79
C GLY A 42 2.25 -10.27 6.35
N LYS A 43 2.39 -8.96 6.12
CA LYS A 43 2.35 -8.36 4.76
C LYS A 43 3.28 -9.03 3.75
N THR A 44 4.56 -9.18 4.08
CA THR A 44 5.56 -9.83 3.23
C THR A 44 5.21 -11.30 2.95
N TYR A 45 4.71 -12.02 3.95
CA TYR A 45 4.27 -13.40 3.80
C TYR A 45 3.10 -13.50 2.81
N ALA A 46 2.07 -12.67 2.98
CA ALA A 46 0.92 -12.62 2.08
C ALA A 46 1.31 -12.21 0.64
N MET A 47 2.26 -11.28 0.50
CA MET A 47 2.82 -10.88 -0.80
C MET A 47 3.52 -12.06 -1.49
N LEU A 48 4.36 -12.80 -0.76
CA LEU A 48 5.05 -13.98 -1.29
C LEU A 48 4.11 -15.13 -1.60
N GLU A 49 3.09 -15.41 -0.78
CA GLU A 49 2.05 -16.40 -1.11
C GLU A 49 1.32 -16.04 -2.40
N SER A 50 0.98 -14.76 -2.58
CA SER A 50 0.39 -14.28 -3.84
C SER A 50 1.36 -14.46 -5.00
N ALA A 51 2.65 -14.18 -4.82
CA ALA A 51 3.67 -14.34 -5.85
C ALA A 51 3.84 -15.81 -6.29
N ARG A 52 3.85 -16.75 -5.34
CA ARG A 52 3.94 -18.19 -5.64
C ARG A 52 2.76 -18.69 -6.47
N ARG A 53 1.55 -18.20 -6.19
CA ARG A 53 0.38 -18.53 -7.02
C ARG A 53 0.55 -18.05 -8.46
N LEU A 54 0.99 -16.80 -8.64
CA LEU A 54 1.21 -16.23 -9.98
C LEU A 54 2.29 -16.96 -10.75
N VAL A 55 3.40 -17.32 -10.10
CA VAL A 55 4.46 -18.13 -10.74
C VAL A 55 3.94 -19.52 -11.10
N ALA A 56 3.11 -20.15 -10.26
CA ALA A 56 2.47 -21.43 -10.57
C ALA A 56 1.49 -21.33 -11.76
N GLU A 57 0.91 -20.15 -11.99
CA GLU A 57 0.09 -19.82 -13.16
C GLU A 57 0.93 -19.42 -14.40
N GLY A 58 2.26 -19.36 -14.27
CA GLY A 58 3.18 -19.08 -15.37
C GLY A 58 3.55 -17.60 -15.56
N ALA A 59 3.31 -16.73 -14.56
CA ALA A 59 3.70 -15.33 -14.62
C ALA A 59 5.22 -15.14 -14.57
N ASP A 60 5.75 -14.19 -15.38
CA ASP A 60 7.14 -13.73 -15.30
C ASP A 60 7.31 -12.77 -14.11
N LEU A 61 7.74 -13.32 -12.97
CA LEU A 61 7.83 -12.60 -11.71
C LEU A 61 9.24 -12.68 -11.11
N VAL A 62 9.75 -11.53 -10.70
CA VAL A 62 11.07 -11.40 -10.08
C VAL A 62 10.95 -10.79 -8.67
N VAL A 63 11.70 -11.32 -7.72
CA VAL A 63 11.91 -10.72 -6.41
C VAL A 63 13.01 -9.67 -6.53
N GLY A 64 12.66 -8.38 -6.42
CA GLY A 64 13.62 -7.28 -6.40
C GLY A 64 14.19 -7.05 -5.00
N CYS A 65 13.32 -6.79 -4.02
CA CYS A 65 13.70 -6.77 -2.62
C CYS A 65 12.55 -7.30 -1.74
N VAL A 66 12.88 -8.18 -0.81
CA VAL A 66 11.96 -8.79 0.16
C VAL A 66 12.66 -8.90 1.51
N GLU A 67 12.05 -8.33 2.55
CA GLU A 67 12.61 -8.35 3.89
C GLU A 67 12.02 -9.51 4.70
N THR A 68 12.76 -10.62 4.76
CA THR A 68 12.34 -11.80 5.55
C THR A 68 12.57 -11.61 7.04
N HIS A 69 13.49 -10.72 7.40
CA HIS A 69 13.94 -10.45 8.76
C HIS A 69 14.25 -11.72 9.59
N GLY A 70 14.89 -12.72 8.98
CA GLY A 70 15.29 -13.97 9.65
C GLY A 70 14.14 -14.95 9.93
N ARG A 71 12.94 -14.69 9.39
CA ARG A 71 11.80 -15.61 9.55
C ARG A 71 11.89 -16.73 8.53
N ARG A 72 12.30 -17.91 8.99
CA ARG A 72 12.42 -19.14 8.16
C ARG A 72 11.16 -19.44 7.34
N GLU A 73 9.97 -19.22 7.90
CA GLU A 73 8.70 -19.43 7.19
C GLU A 73 8.54 -18.51 5.98
N THR A 74 9.08 -17.29 6.05
CA THR A 74 9.02 -16.29 4.97
C THR A 74 10.15 -16.54 3.96
N GLU A 75 11.33 -16.91 4.43
CA GLU A 75 12.46 -17.32 3.58
C GLU A 75 12.09 -18.52 2.69
N ALA A 76 11.43 -19.53 3.25
CA ALA A 76 10.99 -20.70 2.50
C ALA A 76 10.03 -20.34 1.34
N LEU A 77 9.25 -19.25 1.46
CA LEU A 77 8.37 -18.82 0.37
C LEU A 77 9.14 -18.22 -0.82
N THR A 78 10.35 -17.73 -0.60
CA THR A 78 11.23 -17.23 -1.67
C THR A 78 11.89 -18.36 -2.47
N GLU A 79 11.92 -19.58 -1.93
CA GLU A 79 12.50 -20.73 -2.61
C GLU A 79 11.76 -21.05 -3.91
N GLY A 80 12.49 -21.05 -5.02
CA GLY A 80 11.96 -21.31 -6.36
C GLY A 80 11.42 -20.07 -7.07
N LEU A 81 11.46 -18.88 -6.46
CA LEU A 81 11.23 -17.61 -7.16
C LEU A 81 12.54 -17.11 -7.79
N GLU A 82 12.46 -16.45 -8.95
CA GLU A 82 13.60 -15.71 -9.51
C GLU A 82 13.90 -14.52 -8.59
N VAL A 83 15.14 -14.42 -8.10
CA VAL A 83 15.57 -13.31 -7.23
C VAL A 83 16.68 -12.54 -7.93
N LEU A 84 16.48 -11.23 -8.13
CA LEU A 84 17.52 -10.38 -8.66
C LEU A 84 18.54 -10.08 -7.54
N PRO A 85 19.85 -10.20 -7.80
CA PRO A 85 20.87 -9.83 -6.81
C PRO A 85 20.71 -8.36 -6.38
N ARG A 86 20.78 -8.12 -5.07
CA ARG A 86 20.73 -6.77 -4.49
C ARG A 86 22.05 -6.03 -4.66
N LEU A 87 21.99 -4.71 -4.76
CA LEU A 87 23.16 -3.84 -4.75
C LEU A 87 23.77 -3.77 -3.35
N ARG A 88 25.08 -3.94 -3.24
CA ARG A 88 25.80 -3.70 -1.99
C ARG A 88 26.29 -2.26 -1.95
N VAL A 89 25.79 -1.49 -0.99
CA VAL A 89 26.10 -0.07 -0.82
C VAL A 89 26.76 0.13 0.54
N ASP A 90 27.94 0.75 0.59
CA ASP A 90 28.54 1.15 1.86
C ASP A 90 27.86 2.42 2.37
N TYR A 91 27.23 2.33 3.53
CA TYR A 91 26.63 3.47 4.20
C TYR A 91 27.13 3.56 5.64
N ARG A 92 27.88 4.63 5.94
CA ARG A 92 28.45 4.90 7.26
C ARG A 92 29.28 3.73 7.81
N GLY A 93 30.01 3.02 6.95
CA GLY A 93 30.86 1.89 7.33
C GLY A 93 30.09 0.58 7.55
N THR A 94 28.83 0.52 7.15
CA THR A 94 28.01 -0.71 7.12
C THR A 94 27.60 -1.02 5.69
N ALA A 95 27.81 -2.25 5.25
CA ALA A 95 27.30 -2.71 3.96
C ALA A 95 25.79 -2.93 4.05
N LEU A 96 25.03 -2.18 3.27
CA LEU A 96 23.59 -2.33 3.08
C LEU A 96 23.30 -3.05 1.76
N GLU A 97 22.23 -3.82 1.73
CA GLU A 97 21.74 -4.47 0.50
C GLU A 97 20.47 -3.78 0.03
N GLU A 98 20.51 -3.21 -1.18
CA GLU A 98 19.43 -2.39 -1.74
C GLU A 98 18.91 -2.90 -3.07
N LEU A 99 17.74 -2.41 -3.46
CA LEU A 99 17.08 -2.73 -4.73
C LEU A 99 17.98 -2.34 -5.93
N ASP A 100 18.23 -3.30 -6.83
CA ASP A 100 18.86 -3.02 -8.13
C ASP A 100 17.82 -2.55 -9.15
N LEU A 101 17.46 -1.26 -9.08
CA LEU A 101 16.47 -0.66 -9.98
C LEU A 101 16.90 -0.80 -11.46
N ASP A 102 18.15 -0.49 -11.78
CA ASP A 102 18.63 -0.54 -13.16
C ASP A 102 18.68 -1.98 -13.69
N GLY A 103 19.05 -2.95 -12.84
CA GLY A 103 18.97 -4.37 -13.16
C GLY A 103 17.54 -4.84 -13.45
N LEU A 104 16.55 -4.38 -12.67
CA LEU A 104 15.13 -4.69 -12.90
C LEU A 104 14.62 -4.07 -14.21
N LEU A 105 14.97 -2.81 -14.47
CA LEU A 105 14.61 -2.13 -15.71
C LEU A 105 15.24 -2.78 -16.94
N ALA A 106 16.45 -3.35 -16.81
CA ALA A 106 17.09 -4.12 -17.87
C ALA A 106 16.44 -5.50 -18.07
N ARG A 107 16.07 -6.18 -16.98
CA ARG A 107 15.43 -7.51 -17.00
C ARG A 107 13.98 -7.47 -17.52
N ARG A 108 13.27 -6.35 -17.28
CA ARG A 108 11.87 -6.12 -17.68
C ARG A 108 10.93 -7.29 -17.36
N PRO A 109 10.83 -7.74 -16.10
CA PRO A 109 9.85 -8.75 -15.73
C PRO A 109 8.42 -8.22 -15.94
N ALA A 110 7.44 -9.11 -16.03
CA ALA A 110 6.04 -8.68 -16.01
C ALA A 110 5.65 -8.13 -14.63
N ILE A 111 6.12 -8.79 -13.56
CA ILE A 111 5.82 -8.43 -12.16
C ILE A 111 7.11 -8.39 -11.34
N VAL A 112 7.25 -7.41 -10.46
CA VAL A 112 8.33 -7.35 -9.46
C VAL A 112 7.80 -7.21 -8.04
N LEU A 113 8.43 -7.91 -7.09
CA LEU A 113 8.21 -7.73 -5.66
C LEU A 113 9.20 -6.70 -5.08
N VAL A 114 8.68 -5.66 -4.43
CA VAL A 114 9.47 -4.59 -3.81
C VAL A 114 8.90 -4.31 -2.42
N ASP A 115 9.51 -4.87 -1.38
CA ASP A 115 9.05 -4.70 0.01
C ASP A 115 9.38 -3.31 0.57
N GLU A 116 8.68 -2.92 1.63
CA GLU A 116 8.86 -1.66 2.36
C GLU A 116 8.78 -0.40 1.48
N LEU A 117 7.61 -0.10 0.91
CA LEU A 117 7.40 1.06 0.02
C LEU A 117 7.86 2.41 0.61
N ALA A 118 7.79 2.54 1.94
CA ALA A 118 8.16 3.75 2.66
C ALA A 118 9.68 3.94 2.84
N HIS A 119 10.50 2.93 2.50
CA HIS A 119 11.93 2.92 2.75
C HIS A 119 12.65 4.16 2.18
N THR A 120 13.64 4.64 2.94
CA THR A 120 14.56 5.70 2.52
C THR A 120 15.84 5.07 1.99
N ASN A 121 16.09 5.27 0.71
CA ASN A 121 17.28 4.76 0.05
C ASN A 121 18.54 5.45 0.60
N PRO A 122 19.66 4.72 0.72
CA PRO A 122 20.96 5.30 1.04
C PRO A 122 21.37 6.38 0.04
N ARG A 123 22.14 7.36 0.52
CA ARG A 123 22.69 8.42 -0.34
C ARG A 123 23.56 7.82 -1.44
N GLY A 124 23.40 8.32 -2.66
CA GLY A 124 24.18 7.90 -3.83
C GLY A 124 23.43 6.96 -4.77
N LEU A 125 22.26 6.45 -4.37
CA LEU A 125 21.31 5.83 -5.29
C LEU A 125 20.53 6.89 -6.08
N ARG A 126 19.89 6.44 -7.17
CA ARG A 126 19.16 7.30 -8.12
C ARG A 126 18.08 8.14 -7.45
N HIS A 127 17.33 7.53 -6.53
CA HIS A 127 16.21 8.15 -5.82
C HIS A 127 16.41 8.12 -4.31
N GLU A 128 15.83 9.10 -3.61
CA GLU A 128 15.88 9.17 -2.14
C GLU A 128 14.89 8.19 -1.49
N LYS A 129 13.78 7.87 -2.17
CA LYS A 129 12.70 7.05 -1.62
C LYS A 129 12.41 5.86 -2.53
N ARG A 130 12.19 4.68 -1.92
CA ARG A 130 11.85 3.46 -2.66
C ARG A 130 10.58 3.58 -3.48
N TRP A 131 9.59 4.36 -3.02
CA TRP A 131 8.39 4.62 -3.82
C TRP A 131 8.69 5.35 -5.13
N GLN A 132 9.80 6.08 -5.26
CA GLN A 132 10.24 6.66 -6.54
C GLN A 132 10.81 5.59 -7.47
N ASP A 133 11.57 4.62 -6.95
CA ASP A 133 12.01 3.46 -7.73
C ASP A 133 10.80 2.67 -8.25
N VAL A 134 9.78 2.49 -7.41
CA VAL A 134 8.51 1.86 -7.80
C VAL A 134 7.80 2.64 -8.91
N LEU A 135 7.80 3.97 -8.86
CA LEU A 135 7.22 4.77 -9.94
C LEU A 135 7.97 4.56 -11.26
N ASP A 136 9.31 4.53 -11.24
CA ASP A 136 10.10 4.26 -12.45
C ASP A 136 9.82 2.86 -13.04
N LEU A 137 9.60 1.85 -12.19
CA LEU A 137 9.21 0.50 -12.62
C LEU A 137 7.82 0.50 -13.28
N LEU A 138 6.84 1.15 -12.65
CA LEU A 138 5.49 1.27 -13.19
C LEU A 138 5.48 2.04 -14.52
N ASP A 139 6.24 3.12 -14.62
CA ASP A 139 6.35 3.93 -15.84
C ASP A 139 7.08 3.18 -16.97
N ALA A 140 7.90 2.18 -16.63
CA ALA A 140 8.51 1.24 -17.59
C ALA A 140 7.57 0.10 -18.02
N GLY A 141 6.34 0.03 -17.51
CA GLY A 141 5.36 -0.99 -17.83
C GLY A 141 5.51 -2.29 -17.02
N ILE A 142 6.16 -2.24 -15.85
CA ILE A 142 6.38 -3.39 -14.96
C ILE A 142 5.39 -3.30 -13.78
N ASP A 143 4.59 -4.33 -13.58
CA ASP A 143 3.68 -4.39 -12.43
C ASP A 143 4.48 -4.54 -11.13
N VAL A 144 4.07 -3.84 -10.07
CA VAL A 144 4.77 -3.84 -8.79
C VAL A 144 3.85 -4.33 -7.67
N HIS A 145 4.32 -5.33 -6.93
CA HIS A 145 3.74 -5.74 -5.67
C HIS A 145 4.62 -5.26 -4.52
N THR A 146 4.02 -4.57 -3.56
CA THR A 146 4.76 -3.94 -2.45
C THR A 146 4.05 -4.10 -1.12
N THR A 147 4.73 -3.75 -0.02
CA THR A 147 4.10 -3.69 1.30
C THR A 147 4.20 -2.30 1.91
N LEU A 148 3.17 -1.92 2.68
CA LEU A 148 3.09 -0.63 3.35
C LEU A 148 2.38 -0.77 4.70
N ASN A 149 2.88 -0.08 5.73
CA ASN A 149 2.13 0.10 6.97
C ASN A 149 1.40 1.45 6.98
N VAL A 150 0.23 1.49 7.62
CA VAL A 150 -0.58 2.71 7.81
C VAL A 150 0.21 3.87 8.41
N GLN A 151 1.18 3.58 9.28
CA GLN A 151 2.00 4.58 9.95
C GLN A 151 2.85 5.45 9.00
N HIS A 152 3.08 4.97 7.79
CA HIS A 152 3.91 5.64 6.79
C HIS A 152 3.10 6.50 5.81
N VAL A 153 1.76 6.46 5.88
CA VAL A 153 0.93 7.34 5.05
C VAL A 153 1.10 8.77 5.54
N GLU A 154 1.48 9.68 4.64
CA GLU A 154 1.86 11.05 4.98
C GLU A 154 0.75 11.81 5.72
N SER A 155 -0.48 11.77 5.22
CA SER A 155 -1.64 12.42 5.88
C SER A 155 -1.93 11.90 7.30
N LEU A 156 -1.55 10.66 7.61
CA LEU A 156 -1.83 10.01 8.89
C LEU A 156 -0.71 10.18 9.92
N ASN A 157 0.41 10.80 9.54
CA ASN A 157 1.61 10.89 10.38
C ASN A 157 1.32 11.53 11.75
N ASP A 158 0.58 12.65 11.76
CA ASP A 158 0.24 13.38 12.99
C ASP A 158 -0.69 12.56 13.90
N VAL A 159 -1.68 11.88 13.31
CA VAL A 159 -2.63 11.02 14.05
C VAL A 159 -1.87 9.84 14.67
N VAL A 160 -0.99 9.20 13.89
CA VAL A 160 -0.15 8.10 14.34
C VAL A 160 0.80 8.55 15.46
N ALA A 161 1.40 9.74 15.34
CA ALA A 161 2.26 10.31 16.37
C ALA A 161 1.50 10.59 17.68
N GLN A 162 0.23 10.99 17.60
CA GLN A 162 -0.62 11.17 18.78
C GLN A 162 -0.97 9.84 19.46
N ILE A 163 -1.22 8.79 18.68
CA ILE A 163 -1.55 7.45 19.19
C ILE A 163 -0.32 6.77 19.79
N ALA A 164 0.77 6.68 19.02
CA ALA A 164 1.93 5.87 19.37
C ALA A 164 3.01 6.65 20.14
N HIS A 165 2.91 7.99 20.20
CA HIS A 165 3.96 8.89 20.70
C HIS A 165 5.31 8.74 19.99
N VAL A 166 5.29 8.24 18.76
CA VAL A 166 6.46 8.04 17.90
C VAL A 166 6.23 8.78 16.60
N ARG A 167 7.18 9.65 16.22
CA ARG A 167 7.17 10.30 14.91
C ARG A 167 7.77 9.38 13.86
N VAL A 168 7.00 9.08 12.83
CA VAL A 168 7.46 8.29 11.69
C VAL A 168 8.15 9.23 10.71
N ARG A 169 9.43 8.99 10.43
CA ARG A 169 10.22 9.82 9.50
C ARG A 169 10.07 9.39 8.05
N GLU A 170 9.83 8.10 7.84
CA GLU A 170 9.70 7.52 6.53
C GLU A 170 8.24 7.56 6.10
N THR A 171 7.93 8.41 5.12
CA THR A 171 6.57 8.61 4.64
C THR A 171 6.43 8.28 3.16
N VAL A 172 5.19 7.95 2.79
CA VAL A 172 4.72 7.74 1.43
C VAL A 172 3.57 8.74 1.19
N PRO A 173 3.62 9.52 0.10
CA PRO A 173 2.53 10.43 -0.26
C PRO A 173 1.23 9.67 -0.53
N ASP A 174 0.11 10.20 -0.07
CA ASP A 174 -1.23 9.60 -0.21
C ASP A 174 -1.58 9.24 -1.67
N ARG A 175 -1.15 10.08 -2.63
CA ARG A 175 -1.31 9.83 -4.07
C ARG A 175 -0.79 8.48 -4.57
N LEU A 176 0.15 7.84 -3.85
CA LEU A 176 0.61 6.49 -4.22
C LEU A 176 -0.41 5.42 -3.83
N LEU A 177 -1.12 5.59 -2.71
CA LEU A 177 -2.23 4.72 -2.34
C LEU A 177 -3.41 4.92 -3.30
N GLU A 178 -3.72 6.18 -3.64
CA GLU A 178 -4.75 6.52 -4.64
C GLU A 178 -4.41 5.95 -6.03
N ARG A 179 -3.11 5.88 -6.37
CA ARG A 179 -2.63 5.29 -7.64
C ARG A 179 -2.75 3.76 -7.66
N ALA A 180 -2.83 3.11 -6.50
CA ALA A 180 -2.84 1.65 -6.39
C ALA A 180 -4.05 1.06 -7.10
N ASP A 181 -3.82 0.01 -7.87
CA ASP A 181 -4.87 -0.72 -8.59
C ASP A 181 -5.49 -1.82 -7.73
N ASP A 182 -4.81 -2.23 -6.66
CA ASP A 182 -5.30 -3.18 -5.66
C ASP A 182 -4.68 -2.87 -4.30
N ILE A 183 -5.50 -2.71 -3.26
CA ILE A 183 -5.05 -2.69 -1.87
C ILE A 183 -5.55 -3.95 -1.15
N VAL A 184 -4.60 -4.79 -0.72
CA VAL A 184 -4.88 -6.01 0.06
C VAL A 184 -4.60 -5.73 1.52
N LEU A 185 -5.65 -5.62 2.34
CA LEU A 185 -5.49 -5.49 3.78
C LEU A 185 -5.05 -6.82 4.41
N VAL A 186 -3.88 -6.79 5.05
CA VAL A 186 -3.32 -7.88 5.83
C VAL A 186 -3.50 -7.56 7.31
N ASP A 187 -4.44 -8.28 7.93
CA ASP A 187 -4.91 -8.02 9.28
C ASP A 187 -4.56 -9.16 10.25
N LEU A 188 -4.35 -8.80 11.51
CA LEU A 188 -4.07 -9.72 12.61
C LEU A 188 -4.64 -9.14 13.91
N PRO A 189 -5.30 -9.92 14.77
CA PRO A 189 -5.74 -9.43 16.07
C PRO A 189 -4.56 -8.86 16.88
N PRO A 190 -4.70 -7.69 17.54
CA PRO A 190 -3.62 -7.09 18.33
C PRO A 190 -3.02 -8.02 19.38
N ASP A 191 -3.84 -8.83 20.05
CA ASP A 191 -3.38 -9.79 21.05
C ASP A 191 -2.50 -10.90 20.43
N ALA A 192 -2.80 -11.32 19.20
CA ALA A 192 -1.96 -12.27 18.46
C ALA A 192 -0.64 -11.62 17.98
N LEU A 193 -0.67 -10.34 17.59
CA LEU A 193 0.55 -9.61 17.22
C LEU A 193 1.48 -9.43 18.43
N LEU A 194 0.92 -9.11 19.60
CA LEU A 194 1.68 -9.01 20.85
C LEU A 194 2.29 -10.36 21.23
N ALA A 195 1.55 -11.46 21.10
CA ALA A 195 2.10 -12.80 21.30
C ALA A 195 3.29 -13.09 20.37
N ARG A 196 3.16 -12.78 19.06
CA ARG A 196 4.26 -12.93 18.10
C ARG A 196 5.48 -12.09 18.48
N LEU A 197 5.27 -10.87 18.98
CA LEU A 197 6.35 -10.01 19.45
C LEU A 197 7.08 -10.63 20.66
N HIS A 198 6.32 -11.12 21.65
CA HIS A 198 6.87 -11.77 22.84
C HIS A 198 7.65 -13.07 22.50
N GLU A 199 7.23 -13.77 21.46
CA GLU A 199 7.90 -14.96 20.93
C GLU A 199 9.13 -14.64 20.05
N GLY A 200 9.46 -13.36 19.84
CA GLY A 200 10.57 -12.93 18.97
C GLY A 200 10.32 -13.14 17.48
N LYS A 201 9.06 -13.35 17.06
CA LYS A 201 8.66 -13.56 15.66
C LYS A 201 8.40 -12.25 14.91
N VAL A 202 8.49 -11.11 15.58
CA VAL A 202 8.40 -9.77 15.00
C VAL A 202 9.78 -9.16 15.09
N TYR A 203 10.37 -8.87 13.93
CA TYR A 203 11.64 -8.17 13.87
C TYR A 203 11.47 -6.70 14.21
N LEU A 204 12.45 -6.18 14.92
CA LEU A 204 12.50 -4.84 15.43
C LEU A 204 13.92 -4.31 15.19
N PRO A 205 14.10 -3.21 14.43
CA PRO A 205 15.44 -2.65 14.26
C PRO A 205 16.00 -2.19 15.61
N ASP A 206 17.27 -2.55 15.88
CA ASP A 206 17.96 -2.37 17.17
C ASP A 206 17.94 -0.92 17.70
N GLN A 207 17.80 0.06 16.81
CA GLN A 207 17.86 1.48 17.17
C GLN A 207 16.58 2.04 17.82
N ALA A 208 15.54 1.21 18.05
CA ALA A 208 14.22 1.69 18.42
C ALA A 208 13.57 0.98 19.63
N GLN A 209 14.30 0.20 20.44
CA GLN A 209 13.69 -0.66 21.47
C GLN A 209 12.74 0.09 22.43
N HIS A 210 13.09 1.31 22.84
CA HIS A 210 12.19 2.16 23.63
C HIS A 210 10.96 2.68 22.84
N ALA A 211 11.13 3.11 21.59
CA ALA A 211 10.02 3.58 20.76
C ALA A 211 9.03 2.44 20.44
N ILE A 212 9.55 1.22 20.34
CA ILE A 212 8.81 -0.01 20.09
C ILE A 212 7.92 -0.37 21.28
N GLU A 213 8.41 -0.28 22.52
CA GLU A 213 7.59 -0.56 23.71
C GLU A 213 6.36 0.38 23.81
N HIS A 214 6.51 1.61 23.33
CA HIS A 214 5.39 2.55 23.21
C HIS A 214 4.47 2.20 22.04
N PHE A 215 5.02 1.80 20.90
CA PHE A 215 4.24 1.42 19.71
C PHE A 215 3.40 0.16 19.94
N PHE A 216 3.98 -0.91 20.48
CA PHE A 216 3.34 -2.21 20.68
C PHE A 216 2.55 -2.29 22.00
N LYS A 217 1.69 -1.30 22.22
CA LYS A 217 0.67 -1.34 23.27
C LYS A 217 -0.66 -1.73 22.64
N ARG A 218 -1.44 -2.57 23.32
CA ARG A 218 -2.74 -3.04 22.83
C ARG A 218 -3.66 -1.92 22.34
N GLY A 219 -3.76 -0.82 23.10
CA GLY A 219 -4.57 0.34 22.72
C GLY A 219 -4.09 1.00 21.43
N ASN A 220 -2.77 1.14 21.26
CA ASN A 220 -2.17 1.75 20.08
C ASN A 220 -2.38 0.86 18.85
N LEU A 221 -2.17 -0.45 18.99
CA LEU A 221 -2.42 -1.42 17.92
C LEU A 221 -3.89 -1.45 17.49
N LEU A 222 -4.83 -1.33 18.43
CA LEU A 222 -6.27 -1.22 18.11
C LEU A 222 -6.56 0.03 17.27
N ALA A 223 -6.04 1.19 17.69
CA ALA A 223 -6.25 2.45 16.97
C ALA A 223 -5.60 2.43 15.57
N LEU A 224 -4.38 1.91 15.45
CA LEU A 224 -3.71 1.74 14.15
C LEU A 224 -4.47 0.78 13.23
N ARG A 225 -5.03 -0.32 13.79
CA ARG A 225 -5.87 -1.26 13.06
C ARG A 225 -7.14 -0.60 12.55
N GLU A 226 -7.79 0.22 13.36
CA GLU A 226 -8.93 1.03 12.93
C GLU A 226 -8.57 1.96 11.77
N LEU A 227 -7.45 2.69 11.87
CA LEU A 227 -6.98 3.55 10.78
C LEU A 227 -6.74 2.77 9.49
N ALA A 228 -6.09 1.60 9.56
CA ALA A 228 -5.81 0.79 8.39
C ALA A 228 -7.11 0.27 7.73
N LEU A 229 -8.09 -0.14 8.54
CA LEU A 229 -9.41 -0.55 8.06
C LEU A 229 -10.14 0.60 7.37
N ARG A 230 -10.09 1.81 7.95
CA ARG A 230 -10.75 3.00 7.37
C ARG A 230 -10.14 3.37 6.02
N VAL A 231 -8.81 3.46 5.94
CA VAL A 231 -8.11 3.74 4.66
C VAL A 231 -8.47 2.70 3.59
N THR A 232 -8.52 1.43 3.97
CA THR A 232 -8.90 0.37 3.02
C THR A 232 -10.36 0.51 2.59
N ALA A 233 -11.26 0.84 3.52
CA ALA A 233 -12.67 1.06 3.21
C ALA A 233 -12.88 2.26 2.27
N ASP A 234 -12.17 3.37 2.52
CA ASP A 234 -12.21 4.56 1.67
C ASP A 234 -11.78 4.24 0.23
N HIS A 235 -10.71 3.45 0.07
CA HIS A 235 -10.26 2.98 -1.25
C HIS A 235 -11.28 2.06 -1.94
N VAL A 236 -11.87 1.11 -1.21
CA VAL A 236 -12.93 0.24 -1.76
C VAL A 236 -14.16 1.04 -2.18
N ASP A 237 -14.52 2.09 -1.44
CA ASP A 237 -15.61 2.99 -1.79
C ASP A 237 -15.33 3.77 -3.10
N GLU A 238 -14.08 4.12 -3.36
CA GLU A 238 -13.65 4.71 -4.64
C GLU A 238 -13.80 3.71 -5.80
N ASP A 239 -13.41 2.45 -5.61
CA ASP A 239 -13.59 1.40 -6.63
C ASP A 239 -15.08 1.17 -6.94
N VAL A 240 -15.93 1.11 -5.91
CA VAL A 240 -17.38 1.00 -6.08
C VAL A 240 -17.93 2.22 -6.84
N ARG A 241 -17.45 3.43 -6.53
CA ARG A 241 -17.85 4.66 -7.23
C ARG A 241 -17.43 4.62 -8.70
N ALA A 242 -16.17 4.30 -8.99
CA ALA A 242 -15.64 4.19 -10.34
C ALA A 242 -16.40 3.14 -11.16
N TYR A 243 -16.71 1.98 -10.56
CA TYR A 243 -17.52 0.95 -11.19
C TYR A 243 -18.94 1.44 -11.53
N ARG A 244 -19.60 2.11 -10.58
CA ARG A 244 -20.96 2.67 -10.77
C ARG A 244 -20.99 3.74 -11.84
N GLU A 245 -20.00 4.63 -11.85
CA GLU A 245 -19.83 5.65 -12.88
C GLU A 245 -19.62 5.02 -14.24
N THR A 246 -18.76 4.00 -14.36
CA THR A 246 -18.52 3.30 -15.62
C THR A 246 -19.78 2.59 -16.15
N HIS A 247 -20.55 1.96 -15.26
CA HIS A 247 -21.76 1.19 -15.60
C HIS A 247 -23.05 2.00 -15.58
N ALA A 248 -22.98 3.33 -15.40
CA ALA A 248 -24.12 4.24 -15.33
C ALA A 248 -25.22 3.82 -14.31
N ILE A 249 -24.81 3.19 -13.19
CA ILE A 249 -25.74 2.70 -12.17
C ILE A 249 -26.21 3.87 -11.29
N ARG A 250 -27.43 4.35 -11.56
CA ARG A 250 -28.04 5.49 -10.84
C ARG A 250 -28.50 5.15 -9.42
N ALA A 251 -28.75 3.89 -9.11
CA ALA A 251 -29.13 3.47 -7.76
C ALA A 251 -27.92 3.57 -6.82
N THR A 252 -28.08 4.24 -5.68
CA THR A 252 -27.10 4.22 -4.59
C THR A 252 -27.22 2.92 -3.83
N TRP A 253 -26.17 2.11 -3.82
CA TRP A 253 -26.06 1.04 -2.84
C TRP A 253 -25.87 1.67 -1.46
N PRO A 254 -26.66 1.28 -0.44
CA PRO A 254 -26.55 1.82 0.90
C PRO A 254 -25.34 1.19 1.61
N THR A 255 -24.13 1.49 1.16
CA THR A 255 -22.88 0.98 1.76
C THR A 255 -22.19 1.98 2.68
N ALA A 256 -22.58 3.27 2.63
CA ALA A 256 -22.01 4.32 3.47
C ALA A 256 -23.10 5.26 4.06
N GLU A 257 -22.91 5.67 5.32
CA GLU A 257 -23.71 6.73 5.95
C GLU A 257 -23.33 8.10 5.36
N ARG A 258 -24.33 8.94 5.10
CA ARG A 258 -24.12 10.34 4.67
C ARG A 258 -24.45 11.24 5.84
N LEU A 259 -23.46 11.97 6.35
CA LEU A 259 -23.64 12.96 7.40
C LEU A 259 -23.68 14.36 6.78
N LEU A 260 -24.73 15.12 7.06
CA LEU A 260 -24.83 16.54 6.76
C LEU A 260 -24.49 17.32 8.03
N VAL A 261 -23.41 18.09 8.01
CA VAL A 261 -22.99 18.92 9.15
C VAL A 261 -23.26 20.39 8.83
N TYR A 262 -24.01 21.06 9.69
CA TYR A 262 -24.16 22.52 9.65
C TYR A 262 -22.93 23.16 10.30
N VAL A 263 -22.23 23.99 9.54
CA VAL A 263 -21.03 24.71 9.99
C VAL A 263 -21.37 26.19 10.13
N ASP A 264 -21.33 26.71 11.36
CA ASP A 264 -21.49 28.13 11.64
C ASP A 264 -20.11 28.84 11.62
N PRO A 265 -20.06 30.18 11.49
CA PRO A 265 -18.79 30.93 11.34
C PRO A 265 -17.97 31.07 12.64
N SER A 266 -18.28 30.32 13.70
CA SER A 266 -17.49 30.27 14.94
C SER A 266 -16.05 29.80 14.70
N PRO A 267 -15.05 30.39 15.38
CA PRO A 267 -13.66 29.92 15.36
C PRO A 267 -13.47 28.46 15.81
N ALA A 268 -14.43 27.89 16.55
CA ALA A 268 -14.39 26.49 16.96
C ALA A 268 -14.78 25.51 15.83
N SER A 269 -15.46 26.01 14.79
CA SER A 269 -16.04 25.21 13.71
C SER A 269 -15.01 24.78 12.66
N GLU A 270 -13.79 25.35 12.70
CA GLU A 270 -12.66 24.92 11.85
C GLU A 270 -12.31 23.43 12.07
N ARG A 271 -12.56 22.89 13.26
CA ARG A 271 -12.34 21.47 13.58
C ARG A 271 -13.37 20.51 12.97
N LEU A 272 -14.50 21.02 12.47
CA LEU A 272 -15.57 20.20 11.87
C LEU A 272 -15.38 20.00 10.36
N VAL A 273 -14.44 20.71 9.73
CA VAL A 273 -14.19 20.72 8.28
C VAL A 273 -12.87 20.00 7.92
N ARG A 274 -12.11 19.54 8.92
CA ARG A 274 -10.84 18.81 8.74
C ARG A 274 -11.00 17.32 9.02
#